data_AF-A0A3B0UJC5-F1
#
_entry.id   AF-A0A3B0UJC5-F1
#
_cell.length_a   1.000
_cell.length_b   1.000
_cell.length_c   1.000
_cell.angle_alpha   90.00
_cell.angle_beta   90.00
_cell.angle_gamma   90.00
#
_symmetry.space_group_name_H-M   'P 1'
#
loop_
_entity.id
_entity.type
_entity.pdbx_description
1 polymer ?
#
loop_
_entity_poly.entity_id
_entity_poly.type
_entity_poly.pdbx_seq_one_letter_code
_entity_poly.pdbx_strand_id
1 'polypeptide(L)'
;SVLTIIGLIGTTVVPYNLFLHASLVKEKWKNKNDLKFARKDTFIAIILGGFVSMSIIIAASAINGVEIKNGIDLAKGLEPLYGNFAKYFLGIGLFAAGITSAITAPLAAAYVARSCFGWDVGMKNIKFRMVWFLILFLGVVFSSFKINPIEIIKFAQVANGILLPIIALFLLWIVNKTTVLGTYKNGILQNIISGIIILVTIVLGFKSILKVFELL
;
A
#
# COMPACT_ATOMS: atom_id res chain seq x y z
N SER A 1 -7.96 -8.97 -19.34
CA SER A 1 -9.33 -8.42 -19.15
C SER A 1 -9.24 -7.08 -18.43
N VAL A 2 -10.15 -6.13 -18.73
CA VAL A 2 -10.30 -4.84 -18.03
C VAL A 2 -10.42 -5.04 -16.51
N LEU A 3 -11.03 -6.14 -16.08
CA LEU A 3 -11.10 -6.51 -14.66
C LEU A 3 -9.72 -6.74 -14.02
N THR A 4 -8.74 -7.30 -14.73
CA THR A 4 -7.38 -7.53 -14.21
C THR A 4 -6.64 -6.22 -14.02
N ILE A 5 -6.82 -5.28 -14.96
CA ILE A 5 -6.28 -3.92 -14.90
C ILE A 5 -6.86 -3.19 -13.69
N ILE A 6 -8.18 -3.26 -13.50
CA ILE A 6 -8.84 -2.68 -12.32
C ILE A 6 -8.28 -3.31 -11.04
N GLY A 7 -8.14 -4.64 -10.99
CA GLY A 7 -7.55 -5.37 -9.86
C GLY A 7 -6.15 -4.89 -9.45
N LEU A 8 -5.28 -4.60 -10.42
CA LEU A 8 -3.95 -4.05 -10.17
C LEU A 8 -4.01 -2.68 -9.49
N ILE A 9 -4.94 -1.82 -9.91
CA ILE A 9 -5.15 -0.49 -9.30
C ILE A 9 -5.52 -0.62 -7.81
N GLY A 10 -6.33 -1.63 -7.43
CA GLY A 10 -6.70 -1.84 -6.03
C GLY A 10 -5.57 -2.25 -5.11
N THR A 11 -4.53 -2.90 -5.67
CA THR A 11 -3.36 -3.34 -4.88
C THR A 11 -2.37 -2.22 -4.59
N THR A 12 -2.45 -1.08 -5.30
CA THR A 12 -1.52 0.05 -5.12
C THR A 12 -2.03 1.08 -4.11
N VAL A 13 -3.35 1.20 -3.97
CA VAL A 13 -3.97 2.10 -3.00
C VAL A 13 -4.29 1.32 -1.74
N VAL A 14 -3.47 1.52 -0.70
CA VAL A 14 -3.66 0.87 0.60
C VAL A 14 -4.03 1.93 1.66
N PRO A 15 -5.14 1.78 2.40
CA PRO A 15 -5.61 2.79 3.34
C PRO A 15 -4.60 3.29 4.35
N TYR A 16 -3.77 2.40 4.90
CA TYR A 16 -2.78 2.82 5.91
C TYR A 16 -1.76 3.81 5.32
N ASN A 17 -1.42 3.71 4.03
CA ASN A 17 -0.51 4.64 3.38
C ASN A 17 -1.08 6.06 3.33
N LEU A 18 -2.39 6.22 3.25
CA LEU A 18 -3.05 7.54 3.26
C LEU A 18 -2.84 8.23 4.62
N PHE A 19 -2.98 7.48 5.72
CA PHE A 19 -2.76 7.99 7.08
C PHE A 19 -1.27 8.22 7.39
N LEU A 20 -0.41 7.27 6.99
CA LEU A 20 1.03 7.41 7.15
C LEU A 20 1.54 8.62 6.37
N HIS A 21 1.12 8.79 5.12
CA HIS A 21 1.49 9.92 4.28
C HIS A 21 1.03 11.25 4.91
N ALA A 22 -0.22 11.34 5.37
CA ALA A 22 -0.72 12.53 6.06
C ALA A 22 0.11 12.88 7.32
N SER A 23 0.53 11.86 8.08
CA SER A 23 1.34 12.03 9.29
C SER A 23 2.76 12.48 8.97
N LEU A 24 3.41 11.85 7.98
CA LEU A 24 4.77 12.19 7.55
C LEU A 24 4.82 13.57 6.89
N VAL A 25 3.80 13.93 6.11
CA VAL A 25 3.72 15.25 5.49
C VAL A 25 3.65 16.35 6.57
N LYS A 26 2.84 16.13 7.61
CA LYS A 26 2.72 17.04 8.75
C LYS A 26 4.04 17.21 9.52
N GLU A 27 4.85 16.16 9.62
CA GLU A 27 6.15 16.25 10.31
C GLU A 27 7.25 16.89 9.44
N LYS A 28 7.27 16.58 8.13
CA LYS A 28 8.32 17.01 7.18
C LYS A 28 8.13 18.44 6.68
N TRP A 29 6.89 18.84 6.35
CA TRP A 29 6.60 20.17 5.81
C TRP A 29 5.69 20.95 6.77
N LYS A 30 6.19 22.08 7.27
CA LYS A 30 5.52 22.86 8.33
C LYS A 30 4.84 24.11 7.81
N ASN A 31 5.22 24.60 6.62
CA ASN A 31 4.70 25.85 6.06
C ASN A 31 3.73 25.58 4.91
N LYS A 32 2.74 26.46 4.73
CA LYS A 32 1.77 26.38 3.61
C LYS A 32 2.45 26.49 2.23
N ASN A 33 3.55 27.24 2.15
CA ASN A 33 4.32 27.42 0.91
C ASN A 33 4.98 26.11 0.44
N ASP A 34 5.16 25.15 1.36
CA ASP A 34 5.77 23.86 1.07
C ASP A 34 4.83 22.90 0.33
N LEU A 35 3.54 23.23 0.24
CA LEU A 35 2.52 22.40 -0.39
C LEU A 35 2.88 22.03 -1.84
N LYS A 36 3.52 22.95 -2.58
CA LYS A 36 4.00 22.68 -3.95
C LYS A 36 5.09 21.60 -3.96
N PHE A 37 6.01 21.64 -3.01
CA PHE A 37 7.07 20.64 -2.88
C PHE A 37 6.52 19.28 -2.44
N ALA A 38 5.62 19.25 -1.45
CA ALA A 38 4.97 18.03 -1.00
C ALA A 38 4.18 17.33 -2.13
N ARG A 39 3.49 18.11 -2.97
CA ARG A 39 2.80 17.59 -4.17
C ARG A 39 3.78 17.03 -5.20
N LYS A 40 4.89 17.73 -5.48
CA LYS A 40 5.91 17.27 -6.42
C LYS A 40 6.57 15.98 -5.94
N ASP A 41 6.92 15.89 -4.65
CA ASP A 41 7.50 14.69 -4.03
C ASP A 41 6.54 13.50 -4.18
N THR A 42 5.26 13.70 -3.86
CA THR A 42 4.22 12.67 -4.00
C THR A 42 4.05 12.24 -5.46
N PHE A 43 4.06 13.18 -6.41
CA PHE A 43 3.90 12.87 -7.84
C PHE A 43 5.05 12.01 -8.38
N ILE A 44 6.29 12.38 -8.03
CA ILE A 44 7.49 11.61 -8.43
C ILE A 44 7.44 10.21 -7.81
N ALA A 45 7.10 10.10 -6.51
CA ALA A 45 7.01 8.82 -5.83
C ALA A 45 5.96 7.89 -6.47
N ILE A 46 4.78 8.40 -6.82
CA ILE A 46 3.72 7.62 -7.46
C ILE A 46 4.14 7.17 -8.87
N ILE A 47 4.77 8.03 -9.66
CA ILE A 47 5.24 7.67 -11.01
C ILE A 47 6.29 6.56 -10.95
N LEU A 48 7.29 6.69 -10.05
CA LEU A 48 8.31 5.66 -9.88
C LEU A 48 7.71 4.34 -9.41
N GLY A 49 6.76 4.37 -8.46
CA GLY A 49 6.03 3.18 -8.02
C GLY A 49 5.24 2.52 -9.15
N GLY A 50 4.60 3.34 -10.01
CA GLY A 50 3.91 2.87 -11.20
C GLY A 50 4.85 2.22 -12.22
N PHE A 51 6.01 2.82 -12.45
CA PHE A 51 7.04 2.26 -13.33
C PHE A 51 7.53 0.89 -12.84
N VAL A 52 7.86 0.77 -11.56
CA VAL A 52 8.27 -0.51 -10.95
C VAL A 52 7.16 -1.56 -11.07
N SER A 53 5.91 -1.18 -10.81
CA SER A 53 4.76 -2.09 -10.94
C SER A 53 4.60 -2.60 -12.37
N MET A 54 4.78 -1.73 -13.36
CA MET A 54 4.74 -2.10 -14.77
C MET A 54 5.87 -3.06 -15.14
N SER A 55 7.10 -2.79 -14.66
CA SER A 55 8.23 -3.70 -14.86
C SER A 55 7.98 -5.09 -14.30
N ILE A 56 7.36 -5.19 -13.11
CA ILE A 56 6.99 -6.49 -12.50
C ILE A 56 5.98 -7.24 -13.37
N ILE A 57 4.92 -6.55 -13.85
CA ILE A 57 3.90 -7.17 -14.70
C ILE A 57 4.51 -7.69 -16.00
N ILE A 58 5.35 -6.90 -16.65
CA ILE A 58 6.02 -7.28 -17.91
C ILE A 58 6.91 -8.51 -17.66
N ALA A 59 7.75 -8.48 -16.62
CA ALA A 59 8.62 -9.61 -16.27
C ALA A 59 7.81 -10.88 -15.94
N ALA A 60 6.72 -10.75 -15.19
CA ALA A 60 5.86 -11.88 -14.85
C ALA A 60 5.12 -12.44 -16.06
N SER A 61 4.71 -11.59 -17.02
CA SER A 61 4.00 -12.03 -18.22
C SER A 61 4.85 -12.89 -19.17
N ALA A 62 6.18 -12.80 -19.06
CA ALA A 62 7.11 -13.59 -19.86
C ALA A 62 7.28 -15.03 -19.32
N ILE A 63 6.91 -15.29 -18.06
CA ILE A 63 7.01 -16.61 -17.43
C ILE A 63 5.92 -17.52 -17.98
N ASN A 64 6.29 -18.68 -18.55
CA ASN A 64 5.36 -19.66 -19.10
C ASN A 64 5.49 -21.02 -18.39
N GLY A 65 4.37 -21.67 -18.12
CA GLY A 65 4.32 -23.08 -17.67
C GLY A 65 4.79 -23.37 -16.24
N VAL A 66 5.05 -22.35 -15.41
CA VAL A 66 5.46 -22.51 -14.02
C VAL A 66 4.36 -22.01 -13.08
N GLU A 67 3.88 -22.88 -12.19
CA GLU A 67 2.99 -22.47 -11.10
C GLU A 67 3.80 -21.77 -10.02
N ILE A 68 3.50 -20.48 -9.76
CA ILE A 68 4.25 -19.66 -8.80
C ILE A 68 3.57 -19.75 -7.43
N LYS A 69 4.17 -20.50 -6.49
CA LYS A 69 3.65 -20.65 -5.11
C LYS A 69 4.44 -19.85 -4.08
N ASN A 70 5.61 -19.34 -4.43
CA ASN A 70 6.42 -18.50 -3.57
C ASN A 70 7.47 -17.71 -4.40
N GLY A 71 8.29 -16.90 -3.72
CA GLY A 71 9.35 -16.12 -4.36
C GLY A 71 10.46 -16.95 -5.00
N ILE A 72 10.68 -18.20 -4.55
CA ILE A 72 11.67 -19.11 -5.13
C ILE A 72 11.17 -19.62 -6.49
N ASP A 73 9.89 -19.96 -6.59
CA ASP A 73 9.28 -20.39 -7.85
C ASP A 73 9.30 -19.27 -8.87
N LEU A 74 9.08 -18.03 -8.44
CA LEU A 74 9.23 -16.84 -9.29
C LEU A 74 10.67 -16.71 -9.81
N ALA A 75 11.67 -16.91 -8.95
CA ALA A 75 13.08 -16.85 -9.33
C ALA A 75 13.44 -17.93 -10.37
N LYS A 76 12.92 -19.15 -10.18
CA LYS A 76 13.09 -20.27 -11.13
C LYS A 76 12.37 -20.02 -12.45
N GLY A 77 11.20 -19.39 -12.43
CA GLY A 77 10.45 -19.04 -13.64
C GLY A 77 11.15 -17.98 -14.50
N LEU A 78 11.92 -17.08 -13.88
CA LEU A 78 12.66 -16.02 -14.58
C LEU A 78 14.03 -16.46 -15.11
N GLU A 79 14.67 -17.47 -14.50
CA GLU A 79 16.01 -17.93 -14.88
C GLU A 79 16.14 -18.35 -16.36
N PRO A 80 15.21 -19.13 -16.96
CA PRO A 80 15.32 -19.50 -18.36
C PRO A 80 15.25 -18.31 -19.34
N LEU A 81 14.66 -17.19 -18.91
CA LEU A 81 14.42 -16.02 -19.75
C LEU A 81 15.55 -15.00 -19.67
N TYR A 82 16.12 -14.84 -18.48
CA TYR A 82 17.06 -13.76 -18.15
C TYR A 82 18.40 -14.28 -17.60
N GLY A 83 18.59 -15.59 -17.56
CA GLY A 83 19.78 -16.28 -17.07
C GLY A 83 19.87 -16.37 -15.54
N ASN A 84 20.95 -17.00 -15.06
CA ASN A 84 21.16 -17.31 -13.63
C ASN A 84 21.19 -16.05 -12.73
N PHE A 85 21.58 -14.89 -13.27
CA PHE A 85 21.61 -13.63 -12.52
C PHE A 85 20.22 -13.15 -12.09
N ALA A 86 19.17 -13.54 -12.81
CA ALA A 86 17.79 -13.13 -12.50
C ALA A 86 17.38 -13.51 -11.07
N LYS A 87 17.82 -14.68 -10.58
CA LYS A 87 17.56 -15.14 -9.22
C LYS A 87 18.16 -14.22 -8.16
N TYR A 88 19.38 -13.74 -8.39
CA TYR A 88 20.07 -12.85 -7.46
C TYR A 88 19.43 -11.46 -7.44
N PHE A 89 19.13 -10.90 -8.61
CA PHE A 89 18.43 -9.61 -8.69
C PHE A 89 17.04 -9.67 -8.06
N LEU A 90 16.27 -10.73 -8.33
CA LEU A 90 14.97 -10.93 -7.70
C LEU A 90 15.11 -11.11 -6.18
N GLY A 91 16.07 -11.90 -5.72
CA GLY A 91 16.33 -12.10 -4.29
C GLY A 91 16.67 -10.80 -3.56
N ILE A 92 17.57 -9.99 -4.12
CA ILE A 92 17.92 -8.67 -3.59
C ILE A 92 16.70 -7.74 -3.59
N GLY A 93 15.92 -7.74 -4.68
CA GLY A 93 14.70 -6.92 -4.79
C GLY A 93 13.63 -7.29 -3.77
N LEU A 94 13.34 -8.58 -3.61
CA LEU A 94 12.39 -9.09 -2.61
C LEU A 94 12.87 -8.80 -1.19
N PHE A 95 14.18 -8.93 -0.93
CA PHE A 95 14.77 -8.61 0.37
C PHE A 95 14.64 -7.11 0.69
N ALA A 96 14.98 -6.23 -0.26
CA ALA A 96 14.84 -4.79 -0.10
C ALA A 96 13.37 -4.36 0.12
N ALA A 97 12.43 -4.96 -0.62
CA ALA A 97 11.01 -4.74 -0.44
C ALA A 97 10.51 -5.20 0.94
N GLY A 98 11.00 -6.35 1.42
CA GLY A 98 10.71 -6.89 2.74
C GLY A 98 11.20 -5.99 3.88
N ILE A 99 12.47 -5.55 3.82
CA ILE A 99 13.05 -4.62 4.81
C ILE A 99 12.26 -3.31 4.84
N THR A 100 11.99 -2.73 3.67
CA THR A 100 11.26 -1.45 3.59
C THR A 100 9.89 -1.58 4.25
N SER A 101 9.17 -2.69 4.00
CA SER A 101 7.85 -2.94 4.58
C SER A 101 7.92 -3.21 6.10
N ALA A 102 8.94 -3.92 6.57
CA ALA A 102 9.16 -4.17 8.00
C ALA A 102 9.44 -2.87 8.78
N ILE A 103 9.92 -1.82 8.12
CA ILE A 103 10.11 -0.51 8.73
C ILE A 103 8.81 0.31 8.65
N THR A 104 8.20 0.41 7.48
CA THR A 104 7.08 1.34 7.25
C THR A 104 5.76 0.87 7.85
N ALA A 105 5.47 -0.43 7.87
CA ALA A 105 4.19 -0.93 8.39
C ALA A 105 4.04 -0.72 9.90
N PRO A 106 5.02 -1.06 10.75
CA PRO A 106 4.94 -0.75 12.18
C PRO A 106 4.95 0.76 12.46
N LEU A 107 5.70 1.52 11.65
CA LEU A 107 5.74 2.98 11.75
C LEU A 107 4.34 3.58 11.52
N ALA A 108 3.64 3.14 10.47
CA ALA A 108 2.27 3.57 10.18
C ALA A 108 1.32 3.29 11.33
N ALA A 109 1.35 2.06 11.85
CA ALA A 109 0.50 1.69 12.97
C ALA A 109 0.83 2.46 14.26
N ALA A 110 2.10 2.76 14.51
CA ALA A 110 2.50 3.58 15.65
C ALA A 110 2.02 5.04 15.51
N TYR A 111 2.03 5.62 14.30
CA TYR A 111 1.42 6.94 14.04
C TYR A 111 -0.10 6.94 14.19
N VAL A 112 -0.77 5.87 13.73
CA VAL A 112 -2.21 5.71 13.92
C VAL A 112 -2.53 5.57 15.41
N ALA A 113 -1.83 4.72 16.14
CA ALA A 113 -2.01 4.56 17.59
C ALA A 113 -1.77 5.90 18.33
N ARG A 114 -0.70 6.62 17.99
CA ARG A 114 -0.42 7.95 18.54
C ARG A 114 -1.62 8.89 18.35
N SER A 115 -2.21 8.89 17.15
CA SER A 115 -3.33 9.77 16.81
C SER A 115 -4.64 9.35 17.50
N CYS A 116 -4.95 8.04 17.54
CA CYS A 116 -6.16 7.52 18.17
C CYS A 116 -6.15 7.66 19.69
N PHE A 117 -4.99 7.49 20.34
CA PHE A 117 -4.85 7.62 21.80
C PHE A 117 -4.46 9.04 22.25
N GLY A 118 -4.36 10.00 21.32
CA GLY A 118 -4.02 11.39 21.63
C GLY A 118 -2.64 11.58 22.26
N TRP A 119 -1.67 10.71 21.94
CA TRP A 119 -0.33 10.80 22.51
C TRP A 119 0.47 11.91 21.83
N ASP A 120 0.96 12.90 22.60
CA ASP A 120 1.94 13.86 22.08
C ASP A 120 3.37 13.35 22.25
N VAL A 121 3.66 12.20 21.64
CA VAL A 121 4.94 11.51 21.79
C VAL A 121 5.62 11.30 20.44
N GLY A 122 6.91 11.62 20.37
CA GLY A 122 7.72 11.38 19.17
C GLY A 122 8.15 9.91 19.01
N MET A 123 8.76 9.59 17.88
CA MET A 123 9.24 8.23 17.52
C MET A 123 10.18 7.57 18.54
N LYS A 124 10.85 8.37 19.38
CA LYS A 124 11.78 7.88 20.43
C LYS A 124 11.06 7.45 21.72
N ASN A 125 9.77 7.76 21.87
CA ASN A 125 9.03 7.45 23.08
C ASN A 125 8.74 5.94 23.19
N ILE A 126 8.73 5.44 24.43
CA ILE A 126 8.48 4.03 24.73
C ILE A 126 7.13 3.54 24.18
N LYS A 127 6.05 4.34 24.27
CA LYS A 127 4.72 3.95 23.78
C LYS A 127 4.72 3.73 22.27
N PHE A 128 5.39 4.62 21.53
CA PHE A 128 5.53 4.50 20.07
C PHE A 128 6.36 3.26 19.71
N ARG A 129 7.51 3.07 20.38
CA ARG A 129 8.38 1.91 20.17
C ARG A 129 7.75 0.59 20.58
N MET A 130 6.87 0.57 21.58
CA MET A 130 6.13 -0.63 21.97
C MET A 130 5.17 -1.06 20.87
N VAL A 131 4.43 -0.14 20.25
CA VAL A 131 3.58 -0.48 19.09
C VAL A 131 4.43 -1.01 17.94
N TRP A 132 5.56 -0.36 17.67
CA TRP A 132 6.49 -0.81 16.64
C TRP A 132 7.00 -2.23 16.91
N PHE A 133 7.50 -2.47 18.13
CA PHE A 133 8.02 -3.77 18.56
C PHE A 133 6.94 -4.86 18.52
N LEU A 134 5.72 -4.56 18.99
CA LEU A 134 4.60 -5.49 18.97
C LEU A 134 4.33 -5.99 17.55
N ILE A 135 4.31 -5.09 16.57
CA ILE A 135 4.00 -5.45 15.18
C ILE A 135 5.12 -6.26 14.55
N LEU A 136 6.39 -5.89 14.81
CA LEU A 136 7.53 -6.69 14.37
C LEU A 136 7.51 -8.08 15.01
N PHE A 137 7.24 -8.16 16.31
CA PHE A 137 7.14 -9.41 17.04
C PHE A 137 6.04 -10.30 16.48
N LEU A 138 4.84 -9.75 16.24
CA LEU A 138 3.76 -10.47 15.57
C LEU A 138 4.19 -10.95 14.18
N GLY A 139 4.86 -10.10 13.39
CA GLY A 139 5.40 -10.50 12.08
C GLY A 139 6.36 -11.68 12.15
N VAL A 140 7.27 -11.69 13.12
CA VAL A 140 8.21 -12.80 13.34
C VAL A 140 7.49 -14.08 13.79
N VAL A 141 6.53 -13.96 14.71
CA VAL A 141 5.72 -15.08 15.18
C VAL A 141 4.91 -15.68 14.03
N PHE A 142 4.22 -14.85 13.24
CA PHE A 142 3.45 -15.32 12.08
C PHE A 142 4.33 -15.92 10.99
N SER A 143 5.53 -15.38 10.76
CA SER A 143 6.54 -15.94 9.85
C SER A 143 7.08 -17.29 10.34
N SER A 144 7.08 -17.52 11.66
CA SER A 144 7.54 -18.79 12.25
C SER A 144 6.51 -19.91 12.07
N PHE A 145 5.23 -19.58 11.86
CA PHE A 145 4.27 -20.56 11.38
C PHE A 145 4.53 -20.84 9.90
N LYS A 146 4.49 -22.12 9.49
CA LYS A 146 4.63 -22.55 8.08
C LYS A 146 3.38 -22.22 7.24
N ILE A 147 2.79 -21.05 7.46
CA ILE A 147 1.64 -20.56 6.71
C ILE A 147 2.13 -20.13 5.33
N ASN A 148 1.33 -20.40 4.31
CA ASN A 148 1.64 -19.99 2.95
C ASN A 148 1.65 -18.45 2.85
N PRO A 149 2.78 -17.81 2.49
CA PRO A 149 2.84 -16.34 2.36
C PRO A 149 1.83 -15.78 1.36
N ILE A 150 1.49 -16.55 0.32
CA ILE A 150 0.49 -16.14 -0.67
C ILE A 150 -0.90 -16.01 -0.03
N GLU A 151 -1.26 -16.90 0.90
CA GLU A 151 -2.55 -16.84 1.59
C GLU A 151 -2.63 -15.61 2.51
N ILE A 152 -1.55 -15.30 3.23
CA ILE A 152 -1.46 -14.08 4.05
C ILE A 152 -1.61 -12.83 3.18
N ILE A 153 -0.92 -12.80 2.02
CA ILE A 153 -1.04 -11.70 1.07
C ILE A 153 -2.47 -11.61 0.53
N LYS A 154 -3.09 -12.73 0.12
CA LYS A 154 -4.49 -12.78 -0.33
C LYS A 154 -5.41 -12.21 0.74
N PHE A 155 -5.30 -12.66 1.98
CA PHE A 155 -6.08 -12.17 3.12
C PHE A 155 -5.93 -10.66 3.30
N ALA A 156 -4.70 -10.15 3.28
CA ALA A 156 -4.42 -8.72 3.37
C ALA A 156 -5.08 -7.93 2.22
N GLN A 157 -5.13 -8.48 1.00
CA GLN A 157 -5.83 -7.86 -0.13
C GLN A 157 -7.35 -7.84 0.03
N VAL A 158 -7.94 -8.83 0.69
CA VAL A 158 -9.39 -8.82 1.02
C VAL A 158 -9.69 -7.72 1.99
N ALA A 159 -8.94 -7.67 3.09
CA ALA A 159 -9.07 -6.64 4.11
C ALA A 159 -8.89 -5.24 3.48
N ASN A 160 -7.91 -5.10 2.58
CA ASN A 160 -7.70 -3.87 1.81
C ASN A 160 -8.92 -3.53 0.93
N GLY A 161 -9.45 -4.49 0.19
CA GLY A 161 -10.61 -4.29 -0.68
C GLY A 161 -11.86 -3.83 0.09
N ILE A 162 -12.09 -4.36 1.29
CA ILE A 162 -13.20 -3.95 2.15
C ILE A 162 -12.97 -2.56 2.73
N LEU A 163 -11.76 -2.28 3.20
CA LEU A 163 -11.45 -1.06 3.94
C LEU A 163 -11.31 0.16 3.01
N LEU A 164 -10.81 -0.04 1.80
CA LEU A 164 -10.48 1.05 0.87
C LEU A 164 -11.68 1.95 0.50
N PRO A 165 -12.87 1.44 0.12
CA PRO A 165 -14.04 2.26 -0.15
C PRO A 165 -14.46 3.12 1.04
N ILE A 166 -14.42 2.54 2.25
CA ILE A 166 -14.81 3.22 3.50
C ILE A 166 -13.89 4.41 3.74
N ILE A 167 -12.59 4.20 3.59
CA ILE A 167 -11.58 5.24 3.80
C ILE A 167 -11.61 6.30 2.69
N ALA A 168 -11.85 5.89 1.43
CA ALA A 168 -11.99 6.83 0.33
C ALA A 168 -13.20 7.75 0.50
N LEU A 169 -14.36 7.21 0.92
CA LEU A 169 -15.56 7.98 1.25
C LEU A 169 -15.31 8.95 2.41
N PHE A 170 -14.67 8.47 3.48
CA PHE A 170 -14.31 9.29 4.63
C PHE A 170 -13.37 10.44 4.26
N LEU A 171 -12.35 10.17 3.43
CA LEU A 171 -11.44 11.19 2.95
C LEU A 171 -12.17 12.23 2.09
N LEU A 172 -13.03 11.80 1.16
CA LEU A 172 -13.81 12.73 0.34
C LEU A 172 -14.68 13.65 1.21
N TRP A 173 -15.25 13.12 2.29
CA TRP A 173 -16.03 13.90 3.24
C TRP A 173 -15.17 14.95 3.98
N ILE A 174 -14.00 14.54 4.50
CA ILE A 174 -13.09 15.47 5.21
C ILE A 174 -12.56 16.55 4.28
N VAL A 175 -12.15 16.20 3.05
CA VAL A 175 -11.56 17.18 2.12
C VAL A 175 -12.57 18.19 1.56
N ASN A 176 -13.87 17.95 1.79
CA ASN A 176 -14.94 18.90 1.49
C ASN A 176 -15.41 19.70 2.70
N LYS A 177 -15.01 19.34 3.92
CA LYS A 177 -15.35 20.09 5.13
C LYS A 177 -14.61 21.43 5.17
N THR A 178 -15.35 22.52 5.00
CA THR A 178 -14.85 23.90 5.15
C THR A 178 -14.28 24.18 6.54
N THR A 179 -14.84 23.55 7.57
CA THR A 179 -14.34 23.66 8.95
C THR A 179 -12.95 23.06 9.17
N VAL A 180 -12.51 22.14 8.30
CA VAL A 180 -11.21 21.47 8.39
C VAL A 180 -10.20 22.06 7.42
N LEU A 181 -10.57 22.22 6.14
CA LEU A 181 -9.64 22.67 5.09
C LEU A 181 -9.74 24.15 4.71
N GLY A 182 -10.80 24.86 5.14
CA GLY A 182 -10.99 26.28 4.82
C GLY A 182 -10.92 26.55 3.31
N THR A 183 -9.93 27.35 2.91
CA THR A 183 -9.68 27.75 1.51
C THR A 183 -9.08 26.64 0.64
N TYR A 184 -8.57 25.56 1.23
CA TYR A 184 -7.97 24.43 0.51
C TYR A 184 -8.94 23.27 0.25
N LYS A 185 -10.25 23.50 0.40
CA LYS A 185 -11.29 22.50 0.09
C LYS A 185 -11.22 22.07 -1.38
N ASN A 186 -11.72 20.87 -1.65
CA ASN A 186 -11.78 20.38 -3.02
C ASN A 186 -12.65 21.28 -3.92
N GLY A 187 -12.17 21.53 -5.13
CA GLY A 187 -12.97 22.13 -6.21
C GLY A 187 -13.89 21.11 -6.90
N ILE A 188 -14.76 21.58 -7.79
CA ILE A 188 -15.73 20.74 -8.51
C ILE A 188 -15.03 19.62 -9.29
N LEU A 189 -13.96 19.94 -10.03
CA LEU A 189 -13.17 18.96 -10.78
C LEU A 189 -12.54 17.90 -9.87
N GLN A 190 -12.02 18.31 -8.71
CA GLN A 190 -11.41 17.37 -7.74
C GLN A 190 -12.46 16.45 -7.13
N ASN A 191 -13.68 16.93 -6.90
CA ASN A 191 -14.78 16.11 -6.43
C ASN A 191 -15.27 15.12 -7.48
N ILE A 192 -15.34 15.51 -8.76
CA ILE A 192 -15.65 14.58 -9.86
C ILE A 192 -14.59 13.48 -9.93
N ILE A 193 -13.30 13.85 -9.94
CA ILE A 193 -12.20 12.88 -9.96
C ILE A 193 -12.27 11.96 -8.72
N SER A 194 -12.51 12.51 -7.53
CA SER A 194 -12.62 11.72 -6.31
C SER A 194 -13.82 10.78 -6.34
N GLY A 195 -14.94 11.18 -6.95
CA GLY A 195 -16.11 10.34 -7.18
C GLY A 195 -15.78 9.15 -8.09
N ILE A 196 -15.03 9.38 -9.16
CA ILE A 196 -14.53 8.30 -10.05
C ILE A 196 -13.61 7.35 -9.27
N ILE A 197 -12.68 7.89 -8.46
CA ILE A 197 -11.78 7.08 -7.62
C ILE A 197 -12.60 6.22 -6.66
N ILE A 198 -13.61 6.78 -6.00
CA ILE A 198 -14.48 6.02 -5.09
C ILE A 198 -15.20 4.90 -5.84
N LEU A 199 -15.78 5.20 -7.01
CA LEU A 199 -16.46 4.20 -7.82
C LEU A 199 -15.51 3.04 -8.18
N VAL A 200 -14.29 3.36 -8.61
CA VAL A 200 -13.25 2.36 -8.89
C VAL A 200 -12.90 1.55 -7.63
N THR A 201 -12.77 2.20 -6.47
CA THR A 201 -12.46 1.51 -5.20
C THR A 201 -13.59 0.58 -4.77
N ILE A 202 -14.85 0.96 -4.97
CA ILE A 202 -16.02 0.12 -4.67
C ILE A 202 -16.01 -1.12 -5.54
N VAL A 203 -15.86 -0.95 -6.87
CA VAL A 203 -15.76 -2.07 -7.82
C VAL A 203 -14.62 -3.02 -7.42
N LEU A 204 -13.48 -2.45 -7.00
CA LEU A 204 -12.33 -3.20 -6.53
C LEU A 204 -12.58 -3.96 -5.23
N GLY A 205 -13.23 -3.32 -4.27
CA GLY A 205 -13.59 -3.93 -3.00
C GLY A 205 -14.51 -5.12 -3.20
N PHE A 206 -15.58 -4.93 -3.99
CA PHE A 206 -16.48 -6.01 -4.39
C PHE A 206 -15.73 -7.16 -5.07
N LYS A 207 -14.81 -6.86 -6.00
CA LYS A 207 -14.02 -7.90 -6.66
C LYS A 207 -13.09 -8.64 -5.70
N SER A 208 -12.44 -7.93 -4.77
CA SER A 208 -11.54 -8.55 -3.80
C SER A 208 -12.29 -9.58 -2.95
N ILE A 209 -13.52 -9.24 -2.54
CA ILE A 209 -14.44 -10.14 -1.85
C ILE A 209 -14.80 -11.34 -2.73
N LEU A 210 -15.32 -11.10 -3.95
CA LEU A 210 -15.77 -12.17 -4.85
C LEU A 210 -14.67 -13.18 -5.20
N LYS A 211 -13.44 -12.70 -5.43
CA LYS A 211 -12.27 -13.55 -5.74
C LYS A 211 -11.90 -14.48 -4.59
N VAL A 212 -12.19 -14.08 -3.35
CA VAL A 212 -11.84 -14.85 -2.14
C VAL A 212 -12.87 -15.91 -1.84
N PHE A 213 -14.13 -15.62 -2.17
CA PHE A 213 -15.22 -16.60 -2.11
C PHE A 213 -15.23 -17.55 -3.33
N GLU A 214 -14.20 -17.51 -4.19
CA GLU A 214 -14.10 -18.31 -5.43
C GLU A 214 -15.32 -18.17 -6.35
N LEU A 215 -16.06 -17.06 -6.25
CA LEU A 215 -17.22 -16.75 -7.08
C LEU A 215 -16.81 -16.18 -8.46
N LEU A 216 -15.51 -15.83 -8.62
CA LEU A 216 -14.82 -15.33 -9.82
C LEU A 216 -13.32 -15.66 -9.76
#